data_AF-A0A2V8MAV7-F1
#
_entry.id   AF-A0A2V8MAV7-F1
#
_cell.length_a   1.000
_cell.length_b   1.000
_cell.length_c   1.000
_cell.angle_alpha   90.00
_cell.angle_beta   90.00
_cell.angle_gamma   90.00
#
_symmetry.space_group_name_H-M   'P 1'
#
loop_
_entity.id
_entity.type
_entity.pdbx_description
1 polymer ?
#
loop_
_entity_poly.entity_id
_entity_poly.type
_entity_poly.pdbx_seq_one_letter_code
_entity_poly.pdbx_strand_id
1 'polypeptide(L)'
;MNLKIACLIVFAVAAFTIPAHAHHSFAMFDHEKTITISGTLKEFEYTNPHCWLHVAVADATTGRTVDWAFEMGSVGQVAAQGWKADTVKAGDPITIEAHPMKDGSRGGQYMSAKLSDGRSFKQAPNPNPNNNAGR
;
A
#
# COMPACT_ATOMS: atom_id res chain seq x y z
N MET A 1 12.43 15.35 52.48
CA MET A 1 12.53 14.97 51.06
C MET A 1 12.08 16.17 50.24
N ASN A 2 13.02 16.88 49.61
CA ASN A 2 12.80 18.24 49.13
C ASN A 2 12.06 18.23 47.79
N LEU A 3 10.90 18.90 47.74
CA LEU A 3 10.04 19.02 46.54
C LEU A 3 10.79 19.51 45.29
N LYS A 4 11.90 20.22 45.50
CA LYS A 4 12.82 20.72 44.45
C LYS A 4 13.54 19.61 43.68
N ILE A 5 13.79 18.45 44.30
CA ILE A 5 14.47 17.32 43.66
C ILE A 5 13.49 16.52 42.78
N ALA A 6 12.21 16.46 43.17
CA ALA A 6 11.16 15.79 42.40
C ALA A 6 10.90 16.50 41.05
N CYS A 7 10.94 17.83 41.00
CA CYS A 7 10.78 18.59 39.74
C CYS A 7 11.93 18.37 38.74
N LEU A 8 13.16 18.17 39.22
CA LEU A 8 14.31 17.99 38.32
C LEU A 8 14.30 16.61 37.63
N ILE A 9 13.79 15.59 38.32
CA ILE A 9 13.68 14.22 37.79
C ILE A 9 12.58 14.14 36.74
N VAL A 10 11.46 14.86 36.91
CA VAL A 10 10.36 14.89 35.94
C VAL A 10 10.77 15.61 34.64
N PHE A 11 11.61 16.64 34.72
CA PHE A 11 12.09 17.35 33.53
C PHE A 11 13.13 16.55 32.73
N ALA A 12 13.92 15.70 33.39
CA ALA A 12 14.94 14.88 32.74
C ALA A 12 14.36 13.71 31.92
N VAL A 13 13.15 13.23 32.24
CA VAL A 13 12.51 12.11 31.54
C VAL A 13 11.76 12.56 30.28
N ALA A 14 11.37 13.84 30.17
CA ALA A 14 10.62 14.36 29.03
C ALA A 14 11.47 14.57 27.75
N ALA A 15 12.80 14.49 27.83
CA ALA A 15 13.70 14.83 26.71
C ALA A 15 14.05 13.67 25.77
N PHE A 16 13.58 12.44 26.03
CA PHE A 16 13.86 11.27 25.19
C PHE A 16 12.64 10.82 24.38
N THR A 17 11.99 11.73 23.67
CA THR A 17 11.12 11.33 22.55
C THR A 17 12.02 11.04 21.36
N ILE A 18 12.51 9.81 21.23
CA ILE A 18 13.17 9.36 20.01
C ILE A 18 12.09 9.42 18.91
N PRO A 19 12.23 10.24 17.86
CA PRO A 19 11.29 10.21 16.75
C PRO A 19 11.34 8.81 16.15
N ALA A 20 10.25 8.05 16.32
CA ALA A 20 10.07 6.78 15.65
C ALA A 20 10.07 7.06 14.16
N HIS A 21 11.18 6.76 13.49
CA HIS A 21 11.25 6.77 12.04
C HIS A 21 10.38 5.61 11.57
N ALA A 22 9.16 5.90 11.10
CA ALA A 22 8.38 4.93 10.36
C ALA A 22 9.08 4.76 9.00
N HIS A 23 9.83 3.67 8.83
CA HIS A 23 10.38 3.31 7.53
C HIS A 23 9.23 2.75 6.66
N HIS A 24 9.09 3.28 5.44
CA HIS A 24 8.22 2.74 4.37
C HIS A 24 8.70 1.36 3.90
N SER A 25 8.62 0.36 4.78
CA SER A 25 9.12 -0.97 4.47
C SER A 25 8.10 -1.70 3.60
N PHE A 26 8.42 -1.87 2.33
CA PHE A 26 7.74 -2.79 1.40
C PHE A 26 8.27 -4.23 1.55
N ALA A 27 9.04 -4.52 2.60
CA ALA A 27 9.76 -5.80 2.75
C ALA A 27 8.83 -7.03 2.88
N MET A 28 7.55 -6.83 3.22
CA MET A 28 6.55 -7.89 3.25
C MET A 28 6.21 -8.43 1.87
N PHE A 29 6.49 -7.67 0.80
CA PHE A 29 6.23 -8.07 -0.57
C PHE A 29 7.39 -8.86 -1.18
N ASP A 30 7.06 -9.79 -2.06
CA ASP A 30 8.00 -10.55 -2.87
C ASP A 30 8.26 -9.83 -4.19
N HIS A 31 9.29 -8.98 -4.20
CA HIS A 31 9.65 -8.15 -5.36
C HIS A 31 10.20 -8.95 -6.56
N GLU A 32 10.56 -10.22 -6.36
CA GLU A 32 11.01 -11.11 -7.44
C GLU A 32 9.84 -11.70 -8.21
N LYS A 33 8.61 -11.60 -7.68
CA LYS A 33 7.41 -12.16 -8.29
C LYS A 33 6.46 -11.06 -8.73
N THR A 34 5.83 -11.27 -9.87
CA THR A 34 4.68 -10.47 -10.32
C THR A 34 3.52 -11.41 -10.55
N ILE A 35 2.38 -11.11 -9.94
CA ILE A 35 1.12 -11.81 -10.16
C ILE A 35 0.14 -10.90 -10.89
N THR A 36 -0.77 -11.50 -11.65
CA THR A 36 -1.88 -10.80 -12.30
C THR A 36 -3.19 -11.25 -11.69
N ILE A 37 -3.98 -10.30 -11.21
CA ILE A 37 -5.27 -10.52 -10.56
C ILE A 37 -6.35 -9.78 -11.32
N SER A 38 -7.40 -10.48 -11.74
CA SER A 38 -8.58 -9.90 -12.37
C SER A 38 -9.78 -10.05 -11.46
N GLY A 39 -10.53 -8.97 -11.28
CA GLY A 39 -11.69 -8.96 -10.39
C GLY A 39 -12.55 -7.73 -10.55
N THR A 40 -13.39 -7.50 -9.56
CA THR A 40 -14.29 -6.35 -9.48
C THR A 40 -13.85 -5.45 -8.34
N LEU A 41 -13.69 -4.15 -8.59
CA LEU A 41 -13.34 -3.21 -7.54
C LEU A 41 -14.44 -3.15 -6.49
N LYS A 42 -14.07 -3.24 -5.20
CA LYS A 42 -14.95 -2.97 -4.06
C LYS A 42 -14.79 -1.54 -3.58
N GLU A 43 -13.56 -1.08 -3.48
CA GLU A 43 -13.22 0.22 -2.94
C GLU A 43 -11.89 0.71 -3.48
N PHE A 44 -11.80 2.02 -3.69
CA PHE A 44 -10.55 2.72 -3.91
C PHE A 44 -10.33 3.70 -2.75
N GLU A 45 -9.48 3.32 -1.81
CA GLU A 45 -9.11 4.20 -0.70
C GLU A 45 -8.12 5.24 -1.21
N TYR A 46 -8.61 6.40 -1.62
CA TYR A 46 -7.78 7.50 -2.11
C TYR A 46 -7.39 8.45 -0.96
N THR A 47 -6.55 7.97 -0.05
CA THR A 47 -6.17 8.70 1.16
C THR A 47 -4.67 8.58 1.46
N ASN A 48 -4.18 9.39 2.40
CA ASN A 48 -2.81 9.32 2.90
C ASN A 48 -2.75 8.47 4.18
N PRO A 49 -1.61 7.81 4.49
CA PRO A 49 -0.31 7.92 3.80
C PRO A 49 -0.17 7.04 2.54
N HIS A 50 -1.05 6.06 2.35
CA HIS A 50 -1.04 5.16 1.21
C HIS A 50 -2.46 4.97 0.67
N CYS A 51 -2.60 5.00 -0.66
CA CYS A 51 -3.85 4.62 -1.31
C CYS A 51 -3.93 3.08 -1.47
N TRP A 52 -5.16 2.56 -1.55
CA TRP A 52 -5.39 1.11 -1.69
C TRP A 52 -6.49 0.78 -2.69
N LEU A 53 -6.29 -0.31 -3.46
CA LEU A 53 -7.33 -0.92 -4.28
C LEU A 53 -7.81 -2.21 -3.60
N HIS A 54 -9.09 -2.27 -3.25
CA HIS A 54 -9.73 -3.46 -2.72
C HIS A 54 -10.53 -4.14 -3.83
N VAL A 55 -10.23 -5.40 -4.13
CA VAL A 55 -10.77 -6.13 -5.27
C VAL A 55 -11.40 -7.44 -4.83
N ALA A 56 -12.64 -7.66 -5.25
CA ALA A 56 -13.32 -8.94 -5.18
C ALA A 56 -12.86 -9.84 -6.33
N VAL A 57 -12.30 -11.00 -6.01
CA VAL A 57 -11.74 -11.95 -6.97
C VAL A 57 -12.44 -13.30 -6.81
N ALA A 58 -12.83 -13.94 -7.91
CA ALA A 58 -13.33 -15.31 -7.86
C ALA A 58 -12.16 -16.27 -7.64
N ASP A 59 -12.18 -17.02 -6.54
CA ASP A 59 -11.20 -18.06 -6.26
C ASP A 59 -11.39 -19.22 -7.27
N ALA A 60 -10.38 -19.47 -8.09
CA ALA A 60 -10.48 -20.43 -9.19
C ALA A 60 -10.74 -21.88 -8.74
N THR A 61 -10.38 -22.22 -7.50
CA THR A 61 -10.55 -23.57 -6.95
C THR A 61 -11.91 -23.77 -6.32
N THR A 62 -12.40 -22.79 -5.56
CA THR A 62 -13.63 -22.91 -4.78
C THR A 62 -14.83 -22.21 -5.41
N GLY A 63 -14.61 -21.35 -6.42
CA GLY A 63 -15.62 -20.50 -7.03
C GLY A 63 -16.13 -19.38 -6.12
N ARG A 64 -15.63 -19.28 -4.88
CA ARG A 64 -16.05 -18.26 -3.92
C ARG A 64 -15.35 -16.94 -4.20
N THR A 65 -16.06 -15.85 -4.00
CA THR A 65 -15.45 -14.52 -4.02
C THR A 65 -14.60 -14.30 -2.78
N VAL A 66 -13.36 -13.84 -2.97
CA VAL A 66 -12.40 -13.50 -1.93
C VAL A 66 -11.88 -12.08 -2.14
N ASP A 67 -11.59 -11.39 -1.05
CA ASP A 67 -11.08 -10.03 -1.09
C ASP A 67 -9.55 -10.03 -1.21
N TRP A 68 -9.05 -9.12 -2.05
CA TRP A 68 -7.64 -8.78 -2.20
C TRP A 68 -7.45 -7.29 -1.95
N ALA A 69 -6.33 -6.91 -1.33
CA ALA A 69 -5.96 -5.52 -1.11
C ALA A 69 -4.58 -5.23 -1.71
N PHE A 70 -4.49 -4.17 -2.52
CA PHE A 70 -3.24 -3.78 -3.16
C PHE A 70 -2.80 -2.40 -2.71
N GLU A 71 -1.63 -2.34 -2.07
CA GLU A 71 -1.04 -1.12 -1.55
C GLU A 71 -0.43 -0.30 -2.68
N MET A 72 -0.75 1.00 -2.72
CA MET A 72 -0.20 1.95 -3.67
C MET A 72 0.68 2.99 -2.95
N GLY A 73 1.17 3.98 -3.69
CA GLY A 73 1.80 5.16 -3.11
C GLY A 73 0.80 6.09 -2.41
N SER A 74 1.33 7.17 -1.84
CA SER A 74 0.55 8.31 -1.34
C SER A 74 -0.32 8.94 -2.43
N VAL A 75 -1.31 9.74 -2.02
CA VAL A 75 -2.21 10.48 -2.94
C VAL A 75 -1.42 11.24 -4.01
N GLY A 76 -0.37 11.97 -3.62
CA GLY A 76 0.46 12.73 -4.55
C GLY A 76 1.19 11.85 -5.58
N GLN A 77 1.67 10.68 -5.16
CA GLN A 77 2.36 9.75 -6.06
C GLN A 77 1.40 9.09 -7.05
N VAL A 78 0.23 8.63 -6.60
CA VAL A 78 -0.75 8.00 -7.49
C VAL A 78 -1.40 9.04 -8.41
N ALA A 79 -1.59 10.28 -7.95
CA ALA A 79 -2.05 11.39 -8.78
C ALA A 79 -1.08 11.69 -9.94
N ALA A 80 0.23 11.69 -9.67
CA ALA A 80 1.25 11.85 -10.70
C ALA A 80 1.25 10.71 -11.73
N GLN A 81 0.70 9.53 -11.38
CA GLN A 81 0.52 8.39 -12.27
C GLN A 81 -0.82 8.42 -13.02
N GLY A 82 -1.63 9.48 -12.83
CA GLY A 82 -2.91 9.67 -13.49
C GLY A 82 -4.13 9.21 -12.68
N TRP A 83 -3.95 8.65 -11.49
CA TRP A 83 -5.08 8.27 -10.63
C TRP A 83 -5.74 9.48 -9.98
N LYS A 84 -7.07 9.51 -10.05
CA LYS A 84 -7.95 10.44 -9.34
C LYS A 84 -8.94 9.64 -8.50
N ALA A 85 -9.47 10.23 -7.43
CA ALA A 85 -10.44 9.58 -6.55
C ALA A 85 -11.66 8.99 -7.29
N ASP A 86 -12.01 9.53 -8.45
CA ASP A 86 -13.14 9.13 -9.30
C ASP A 86 -12.74 8.31 -10.55
N THR A 87 -11.46 7.90 -10.66
CA THR A 87 -10.97 7.14 -11.83
C THR A 87 -11.67 5.80 -11.99
N VAL A 88 -12.00 5.19 -10.86
CA VAL A 88 -12.69 3.91 -10.71
C VAL A 88 -13.69 4.02 -9.56
N LYS A 89 -14.71 3.18 -9.60
CA LYS A 89 -15.73 3.05 -8.56
C LYS A 89 -16.03 1.58 -8.28
N ALA A 90 -16.67 1.32 -7.14
CA ALA A 90 -17.15 -0.01 -6.81
C ALA A 90 -17.98 -0.61 -7.98
N GLY A 91 -17.71 -1.86 -8.33
CA GLY A 91 -18.32 -2.55 -9.46
C GLY A 91 -17.52 -2.48 -10.77
N ASP A 92 -16.52 -1.62 -10.89
CA ASP A 92 -15.71 -1.55 -12.10
C ASP A 92 -14.82 -2.81 -12.24
N PRO A 93 -14.78 -3.46 -13.42
CA PRO A 93 -13.83 -4.53 -13.70
C PRO A 93 -12.41 -3.97 -13.78
N ILE A 94 -11.48 -4.64 -13.10
CA ILE A 94 -10.08 -4.23 -13.04
C ILE A 94 -9.16 -5.44 -13.07
N THR A 95 -8.05 -5.31 -13.81
CA THR A 95 -6.93 -6.25 -13.79
C THR A 95 -5.72 -5.55 -13.21
N ILE A 96 -5.10 -6.15 -12.19
CA ILE A 96 -3.97 -5.59 -11.43
C ILE A 96 -2.75 -6.50 -11.59
N GLU A 97 -1.59 -5.91 -11.83
CA GLU A 97 -0.30 -6.55 -11.61
C GLU A 97 0.26 -6.10 -10.27
N ALA A 98 0.79 -7.05 -9.49
CA ALA A 98 1.30 -6.76 -8.15
C ALA A 98 2.49 -7.66 -7.75
N HIS A 99 3.33 -7.15 -6.85
CA HIS A 99 4.24 -7.98 -6.07
C HIS A 99 3.48 -8.57 -4.89
N PRO A 100 3.31 -9.90 -4.79
CA PRO A 100 2.47 -10.52 -3.78
C PRO A 100 3.09 -10.44 -2.38
N MET A 101 2.27 -10.64 -1.35
CA MET A 101 2.75 -10.84 0.02
C MET A 101 3.58 -12.13 0.13
N LYS A 102 4.72 -12.06 0.82
CA LYS A 102 5.62 -13.21 1.07
C LYS A 102 4.97 -14.30 1.91
N ASP A 103 4.05 -13.94 2.80
CA ASP A 103 3.35 -14.87 3.69
C ASP A 103 2.17 -15.59 3.02
N GLY A 104 1.87 -15.25 1.76
CA GLY A 104 0.76 -15.83 0.99
C GLY A 104 -0.61 -15.24 1.29
N SER A 105 -0.71 -14.19 2.12
CA SER A 105 -1.95 -13.43 2.29
C SER A 105 -2.39 -12.77 0.99
N ARG A 106 -3.71 -12.50 0.88
CA ARG A 106 -4.33 -11.97 -0.35
C ARG A 106 -4.12 -10.48 -0.46
N GLY A 107 -2.93 -10.09 -0.90
CA GLY A 107 -2.60 -8.72 -1.19
C GLY A 107 -1.25 -8.59 -1.85
N GLY A 108 -0.85 -7.35 -2.09
CA GLY A 108 0.43 -7.07 -2.69
C GLY A 108 0.71 -5.60 -2.89
N GLN A 109 1.93 -5.29 -3.28
CA GLN A 109 2.30 -3.97 -3.76
C GLN A 109 1.79 -3.81 -5.19
N TYR A 110 1.01 -2.76 -5.43
CA TYR A 110 0.53 -2.39 -6.76
C TYR A 110 1.69 -2.10 -7.72
N MET A 111 1.60 -2.61 -8.95
CA MET A 111 2.56 -2.32 -10.02
C MET A 111 1.89 -1.70 -11.24
N SER A 112 0.73 -2.24 -11.65
CA SER A 112 -0.07 -1.66 -12.72
C SER A 112 -1.53 -2.05 -12.57
N ALA A 113 -2.43 -1.27 -13.18
CA ALA A 113 -3.79 -1.67 -13.43
C ALA A 113 -4.21 -1.38 -14.87
N LYS A 114 -5.09 -2.24 -15.38
CA LYS A 114 -5.82 -2.05 -16.63
C LYS A 114 -7.31 -2.08 -16.35
N LEU A 115 -8.02 -1.08 -16.86
CA LEU A 115 -9.47 -0.97 -16.79
C LEU A 115 -10.12 -1.57 -18.04
N SER A 116 -11.42 -1.88 -17.95
CA SER A 116 -12.20 -2.41 -19.07
C SER A 116 -12.34 -1.43 -20.25
N ASP A 117 -12.26 -0.12 -19.97
CA ASP A 117 -12.28 0.94 -20.98
C ASP A 117 -10.94 1.12 -21.73
N GLY A 118 -9.92 0.32 -21.38
CA GLY A 118 -8.60 0.31 -22.00
C GLY A 118 -7.59 1.24 -21.34
N ARG A 119 -7.99 2.11 -20.40
CA ARG A 119 -7.04 2.92 -19.63
C ARG A 119 -6.13 2.02 -18.80
N SER A 120 -4.86 2.40 -18.72
CA SER A 120 -3.84 1.68 -17.96
C SER A 120 -3.03 2.66 -17.11
N PHE A 121 -2.73 2.27 -15.89
CA PHE A 121 -1.99 3.06 -14.92
C PHE A 121 -0.82 2.21 -14.43
N LYS A 122 0.37 2.80 -14.34
CA LYS A 122 1.58 2.07 -13.91
C LYS A 122 2.25 2.81 -12.78
N GLN A 123 2.71 2.06 -11.78
CA GLN A 123 3.55 2.60 -10.74
C GLN A 123 4.82 3.17 -11.36
N ALA A 124 5.12 4.43 -11.02
CA ALA A 124 6.37 5.04 -11.43
C ALA A 124 7.56 4.30 -10.77
N PRO A 125 8.70 4.14 -11.45
CA PRO A 125 9.91 3.62 -10.80
C PRO A 125 10.20 4.44 -9.56
N ASN A 126 10.48 3.79 -8.44
CA ASN A 126 10.78 4.54 -7.23
C ASN A 126 12.07 5.37 -7.44
N PRO A 127 12.04 6.70 -7.24
CA PRO A 127 13.20 7.55 -7.48
C PRO A 127 14.32 7.36 -6.45
N ASN A 128 14.09 6.62 -5.35
CA ASN A 128 15.11 6.33 -4.36
C ASN A 128 15.72 4.92 -4.56
N PRO A 129 16.90 4.79 -5.19
CA PRO A 129 17.50 3.48 -5.49
C PRO A 129 17.80 2.61 -4.24
N ASN A 130 17.73 3.18 -3.03
CA ASN A 130 17.96 2.47 -1.77
C ASN A 130 16.70 1.83 -1.17
N ASN A 131 15.51 2.00 -1.77
CA ASN A 131 14.29 1.29 -1.33
C ASN A 131 14.08 -0.06 -2.02
N ASN A 132 14.93 -0.41 -2.99
CA ASN A 132 14.88 -1.70 -3.64
C ASN A 132 15.25 -2.77 -2.60
N ALA A 133 14.22 -3.31 -1.97
CA ALA A 133 14.30 -4.49 -1.16
C ALA A 133 14.79 -5.65 -2.05
N GLY A 134 16.08 -5.98 -1.89
CA GLY A 134 16.72 -7.13 -2.52
C GLY A 134 17.58 -6.78 -3.72
N ARG A 135 18.86 -6.48 -3.46
CA ARG A 135 19.93 -7.17 -4.19
C ARG A 135 20.31 -8.41 -3.39
#